data_AF-A0A7W0TJV9-F1
#
_entry.id   AF-A0A7W0TJV9-F1
#
_cell.length_a   1.000
_cell.length_b   1.000
_cell.length_c   1.000
_cell.angle_alpha   90.00
_cell.angle_beta   90.00
_cell.angle_gamma   90.00
#
_symmetry.space_group_name_H-M   'P 1'
#
loop_
_entity.id
_entity.type
_entity.pdbx_description
1 polymer ?
#
loop_
_entity_poly.entity_id
_entity_poly.type
_entity_poly.pdbx_seq_one_letter_code
_entity_poly.pdbx_strand_id
1 'polypeptide(L)' 'MAQRYEYKVETVRSSMVGDKMDSGGLEDLLNERAGEGWQLKSLTAAQVKGRIGPGGTEGMLAVFERPAVLG' A
#
# COMPACT_ATOMS: atom_id res chain seq x y z
N MET A 1 -21.91 13.85 14.88
CA MET A 1 -21.21 14.19 13.62
C MET A 1 -20.46 12.95 13.18
N ALA A 2 -20.67 12.43 11.97
CA ALA A 2 -19.88 11.30 11.48
C ALA A 2 -18.44 11.78 11.21
N GLN A 3 -17.45 11.08 11.73
CA GLN A 3 -16.05 11.38 11.47
C GLN A 3 -15.74 11.12 9.99
N ARG A 4 -15.25 12.15 9.28
CA ARG A 4 -14.81 12.02 7.88
C ARG A 4 -13.37 11.52 7.85
N TYR A 5 -13.03 10.79 6.80
CA TYR A 5 -11.69 10.24 6.58
C TYR A 5 -11.17 10.63 5.20
N GLU A 6 -9.87 10.90 5.14
CA GLU A 6 -9.10 10.90 3.90
C GLU A 6 -8.53 9.50 3.67
N TYR A 7 -8.42 9.10 2.41
CA TYR A 7 -7.86 7.81 2.03
C TYR A 7 -6.69 7.99 1.06
N LYS A 8 -5.65 7.16 1.26
CA LYS A 8 -4.50 7.04 0.36
C LYS A 8 -4.41 5.58 -0.08
N VAL A 9 -4.23 5.34 -1.38
CA VAL A 9 -4.11 3.99 -1.95
C VAL A 9 -2.78 3.88 -2.67
N GLU A 10 -1.96 2.91 -2.28
CA GLU A 10 -0.64 2.68 -2.84
C GLU A 10 -0.50 1.27 -3.37
N THR A 11 0.16 1.13 -4.53
CA THR A 11 0.56 -0.19 -5.05
C THR A 11 1.97 -0.48 -4.57
N VAL A 12 2.10 -1.46 -3.69
CA VAL A 12 3.38 -1.98 -3.21
C VAL A 12 3.83 -3.07 -4.18
N ARG A 13 5.03 -2.94 -4.76
CA ARG A 13 5.62 -3.92 -5.67
C ARG A 13 6.96 -4.38 -5.14
N SER A 14 7.32 -5.63 -5.40
CA SER A 14 8.72 -6.05 -5.28
C SER A 14 9.53 -5.36 -6.39
N SER A 15 10.62 -4.70 -6.01
CA SER A 15 11.51 -3.96 -6.93
C SER A 15 12.50 -4.87 -7.66
N MET A 16 12.70 -6.10 -7.18
CA MET A 16 13.58 -7.09 -7.81
C MET A 16 12.76 -8.14 -8.55
N VAL A 17 13.02 -8.27 -9.85
CA VAL A 17 12.44 -9.32 -10.69
C VAL A 17 12.84 -10.68 -10.12
N GLY A 18 11.89 -11.40 -9.52
CA GLY A 18 12.09 -12.75 -8.99
C GLY A 18 12.22 -12.87 -7.48
N ASP A 19 12.30 -11.76 -6.73
CA ASP A 19 12.29 -11.81 -5.26
C ASP A 19 10.89 -11.56 -4.70
N LYS A 20 10.51 -12.39 -3.72
CA LYS A 20 9.31 -12.20 -2.90
C LYS A 20 9.36 -10.83 -2.24
N MET A 21 8.20 -10.17 -2.11
CA MET A 21 8.07 -8.92 -1.35
C MET A 21 8.79 -9.08 0.00
N ASP A 22 9.81 -8.27 0.24
CA ASP A 22 10.52 -8.32 1.51
C ASP A 22 9.65 -7.69 2.60
N SER A 23 9.60 -8.33 3.77
CA SER A 23 8.83 -7.79 4.89
C SER A 23 9.43 -6.48 5.40
N GLY A 24 10.74 -6.27 5.18
CA GLY A 24 11.46 -5.05 5.56
C GLY A 24 10.99 -3.81 4.80
N GLY A 25 10.89 -3.86 3.47
CA GLY A 25 10.42 -2.73 2.68
C GLY A 25 8.94 -2.41 2.93
N LEU A 26 8.13 -3.43 3.23
CA LEU A 26 6.76 -3.20 3.69
C LEU A 26 6.73 -2.52 5.06
N GLU A 27 7.53 -2.97 6.02
CA GLU A 27 7.63 -2.38 7.35
C GLU A 27 8.07 -0.90 7.29
N ASP A 28 9.09 -0.59 6.48
CA ASP A 28 9.56 0.77 6.26
C ASP A 28 8.46 1.68 5.70
N LEU A 29 7.74 1.21 4.67
CA LEU A 29 6.61 1.93 4.09
C LEU A 29 5.51 2.21 5.13
N LEU A 30 5.15 1.20 5.92
CA LEU A 30 4.12 1.35 6.94
C LEU A 30 4.52 2.37 8.01
N ASN A 31 5.79 2.36 8.44
CA ASN A 31 6.32 3.30 9.41
C ASN A 31 6.41 4.73 8.84
N GLU A 32 6.82 4.89 7.59
CA GLU A 32 6.85 6.19 6.90
C GLU A 32 5.46 6.83 6.87
N ARG A 33 4.45 6.07 6.46
CA ARG A 33 3.05 6.53 6.42
C ARG A 33 2.49 6.81 7.80
N ALA A 34 2.82 5.99 8.80
CA ALA A 34 2.45 6.27 10.18
C ALA A 34 3.03 7.61 10.66
N GLY A 35 4.28 7.94 10.30
CA GLY A 35 4.89 9.24 10.59
C GLY A 35 4.18 10.44 9.95
N GLU A 36 3.53 10.24 8.80
CA GLU A 36 2.68 11.23 8.11
C GLU A 36 1.25 11.34 8.70
N GLY A 37 0.93 10.55 9.73
CA GLY A 37 -0.39 10.51 10.36
C GLY A 37 -1.41 9.62 9.65
N TRP A 38 -0.96 8.75 8.73
CA TRP A 38 -1.80 7.74 8.09
C TRP A 38 -1.83 6.45 8.91
N GLN A 39 -2.98 5.77 8.94
CA GLN A 39 -3.11 4.44 9.52
C GLN A 39 -3.39 3.43 8.42
N LEU A 40 -2.73 2.26 8.45
CA LEU A 40 -3.08 1.16 7.56
C LEU A 40 -4.52 0.70 7.84
N LYS A 41 -5.33 0.68 6.77
CA LYS A 41 -6.71 0.20 6.81
C LYS A 41 -6.84 -1.22 6.28
N SER A 42 -6.24 -1.46 5.12
CA SER A 42 -6.27 -2.78 4.51
C SER A 42 -5.05 -2.98 3.62
N LEU A 43 -4.69 -4.25 3.46
CA LEU A 43 -3.61 -4.67 2.60
C LEU A 43 -4.10 -5.90 1.83
N THR A 44 -4.21 -5.77 0.51
CA THR A 44 -4.82 -6.80 -0.35
C THR A 44 -3.83 -7.23 -1.43
N ALA A 45 -3.60 -8.54 -1.56
CA ALA A 45 -2.84 -9.07 -2.68
C ALA A 45 -3.57 -8.76 -4.00
N ALA A 46 -2.88 -8.09 -4.92
CA ALA A 46 -3.46 -7.66 -6.18
C ALA A 46 -2.59 -8.15 -7.35
N GLN A 47 -3.20 -8.92 -8.23
CA GLN A 47 -2.63 -9.21 -9.54
C GLN A 47 -2.77 -7.93 -10.39
N VAL A 48 -1.79 -7.04 -10.30
CA VAL A 48 -1.77 -5.82 -11.11
C VAL A 48 -1.41 -6.24 -12.53
N LYS A 49 -2.37 -6.18 -13.45
CA LYS A 49 -2.17 -6.57 -14.86
C LYS A 49 -0.99 -5.79 -15.47
N GLY A 50 0.16 -6.46 -15.57
CA GLY A 50 1.31 -6.07 -16.37
C GLY A 50 1.74 -7.27 -17.20
N ARG A 51 1.10 -7.45 -18.36
CA ARG A 51 1.26 -8.55 -19.35
C ARG A 51 1.08 -9.97 -18.78
N ILE A 52 0.12 -10.70 -19.35
CA ILE A 52 0.11 -12.17 -19.28
C ILE A 52 1.36 -12.65 -20.03
N GLY A 53 2.34 -13.16 -19.29
CA GLY A 53 3.63 -13.66 -19.80
C GLY A 53 4.68 -13.71 -18.67
N PRO A 54 5.81 -14.42 -18.88
CA PRO A 54 6.90 -14.44 -17.89
C PRO A 54 7.39 -13.00 -17.63
N GLY A 55 7.18 -12.51 -16.40
CA GLY A 55 7.43 -11.11 -16.01
C GLY A 55 6.29 -10.37 -15.31
N GLY A 56 5.14 -11.02 -15.06
CA GLY A 56 4.08 -10.43 -14.23
C GLY A 56 4.55 -10.19 -12.79
N THR A 57 4.59 -8.93 -12.36
CA THR A 57 4.95 -8.56 -10.98
C THR A 57 3.74 -8.73 -10.08
N GLU A 58 3.79 -9.67 -9.15
CA GLU A 58 2.82 -9.71 -8.05
C GLU A 58 2.98 -8.45 -7.20
N GLY A 59 1.87 -7.76 -6.92
CA GLY A 59 1.84 -6.55 -6.11
C GLY A 59 0.77 -6.63 -5.02
N MET A 60 0.80 -5.66 -4.11
CA MET A 60 -0.20 -5.52 -3.05
C MET A 60 -0.78 -4.10 -3.10
N LEU A 61 -2.09 -3.97 -2.88
CA LEU A 61 -2.74 -2.69 -2.70
C LEU A 61 -2.83 -2.41 -1.19
N ALA A 62 -2.14 -1.36 -0.75
CA ALA A 62 -2.23 -0.83 0.59
C ALA A 62 -3.21 0.35 0.61
N VAL A 63 -4.22 0.27 1.47
CA VAL A 63 -5.15 1.37 1.73
C VAL A 63 -4.83 1.93 3.10
N PHE A 64 -4.63 3.24 3.16
CA PHE A 64 -4.44 3.99 4.39
C PHE A 64 -5.60 4.96 4.60
N GLU A 65 -5.92 5.24 5.86
CA GLU A 65 -6.92 6.22 6.26
C GLU A 65 -6.37 7.17 7.33
N ARG A 66 -6.84 8.41 7.35
CA ARG A 66 -6.64 9.33 8.47
C ARG A 66 -7.86 10.23 8.67
N PRO A 67 -8.11 10.76 9.87
CA PRO A 67 -9.19 11.72 10.08
C PRO A 67 -9.05 12.93 9.14
N ALA A 68 -10.13 13.26 8.42
CA ALA A 68 -10.18 14.48 7.64
C ALA A 68 -10.29 15.68 8.59
N VAL A 69 -9.40 16.66 8.45
CA VAL A 69 -9.54 17.92 9.17
C VAL A 69 -10.75 18.65 8.60
N LEU A 70 -11.74 18.93 9.44
CA LEU A 70 -12.81 19.87 9.08
C LEU A 70 -12.16 21.26 9.07
N GLY A 71 -11.85 21.76 7.87
CA GLY A 71 -11.52 23.18 7.67
C GLY A 71 -12.72 24.08 7.95
#